data_AF-A0A7R7T4S9-F1
#
_entry.id   AF-A0A7R7T4S9-F1
#
_cell.length_a   1.000
_cell.length_b   1.000
_cell.length_c   1.000
_cell.angle_alpha   90.00
_cell.angle_beta   90.00
_cell.angle_gamma   90.00
#
_symmetry.space_group_name_H-M   'P 1'
#
loop_
_entity.id
_entity.type
_entity.pdbx_description
1 polymer ?
#
loop_
_entity_poly.entity_id
_entity_poly.type
_entity_poly.pdbx_seq_one_letter_code
_entity_poly.pdbx_strand_id
1 'polypeptide(L)'
;MPTLNPFDILLGAVGGAVSRMAGRADNPLTAEMAPTITRAIVEEIAADPAVRHATNAEPWYASRVTWGAIIAAAAPIVGLILGHSLTAEDQASLGEIAVALATLTGAGLALYGRWRARTPLRLK
;
A
#
# COMPACT_ATOMS: atom_id res chain seq x y z
N MET A 1 18.66 7.30 -5.08
CA MET A 1 17.89 7.97 -4.01
C MET A 1 17.38 6.91 -3.05
N PRO A 2 17.61 7.03 -1.74
CA PRO A 2 17.05 6.08 -0.77
C PRO A 2 15.53 6.08 -0.87
N THR A 3 14.94 4.91 -1.00
CA THR A 3 13.49 4.76 -1.13
C THR A 3 12.85 4.88 0.25
N LEU A 4 12.17 5.99 0.53
CA LEU A 4 11.49 6.22 1.80
C LEU A 4 10.25 5.32 1.89
N ASN A 5 10.12 4.54 2.96
CA ASN A 5 8.93 3.73 3.25
C ASN A 5 7.90 4.63 3.96
N PRO A 6 6.60 4.61 3.59
CA PRO A 6 5.54 5.30 4.34
C PRO A 6 5.61 5.05 5.86
N PHE A 7 5.98 3.82 6.26
CA PHE A 7 6.18 3.47 7.66
C PHE A 7 7.34 4.25 8.29
N ASP A 8 8.51 4.32 7.63
CA ASP A 8 9.67 5.07 8.14
C ASP A 8 9.38 6.58 8.21
N ILE A 9 8.61 7.11 7.25
CA ILE A 9 8.15 8.51 7.25
C ILE A 9 7.27 8.77 8.47
N LEU A 10 6.32 7.88 8.76
CA LEU A 10 5.45 7.98 9.93
C LEU A 10 6.27 7.97 11.22
N LEU A 11 7.18 7.00 11.39
CA LEU A 11 8.01 6.89 12.59
C LEU A 11 8.91 8.13 12.77
N GLY A 12 9.51 8.64 11.68
CA GLY A 12 10.29 9.86 11.71
C GLY A 12 9.47 11.10 12.08
N ALA A 13 8.22 11.19 11.59
CA ALA A 13 7.31 12.28 11.92
C ALA A 13 6.92 12.27 13.40
N VAL A 14 6.68 11.08 13.97
CA VAL A 14 6.39 10.90 15.41
C VAL A 14 7.59 11.33 16.26
N GLY A 15 8.80 10.86 15.94
CA GLY A 15 10.01 11.27 16.66
C GLY A 15 10.21 12.78 16.63
N GLY A 16 10.07 13.41 15.45
CA GLY A 16 10.13 14.86 15.33
C GLY A 16 9.04 15.59 16.12
N ALA A 17 7.83 15.02 16.23
CA ALA A 17 6.75 15.59 17.03
C ALA A 17 7.07 15.55 18.54
N VAL A 18 7.57 14.42 19.04
CA VAL A 18 7.98 14.27 20.45
C VAL A 18 9.12 15.24 20.78
N SER A 19 10.13 15.37 19.93
CA SER A 19 11.22 16.34 20.14
C SER A 19 10.71 17.79 20.19
N ARG A 20 9.75 18.14 19.33
CA ARG A 20 9.14 19.48 19.37
C ARG A 20 8.30 19.70 20.63
N MET A 21 7.61 18.67 21.13
CA MET A 21 6.85 18.75 22.38
C MET A 21 7.77 18.97 23.59
N ALA A 22 8.90 18.25 23.65
CA ALA A 22 9.87 18.38 24.72
C ALA A 22 10.52 19.78 24.81
N GLY A 23 10.44 20.58 23.74
CA GLY A 23 10.90 21.97 23.72
C GLY A 23 9.84 22.99 24.17
N ARG A 24 8.60 22.59 24.47
CA ARG A 24 7.54 23.51 24.89
C ARG A 24 7.43 23.54 26.41
N ALA A 25 7.20 24.74 26.96
CA ALA A 25 7.05 24.95 28.41
C ALA A 25 5.66 24.56 28.96
N ASP A 26 4.71 24.20 28.08
CA ASP A 26 3.31 23.90 28.41
C ASP A 26 3.06 22.42 28.77
N ASN A 27 4.11 21.61 28.83
CA ASN A 27 4.01 20.18 29.11
C ASN A 27 5.18 19.70 29.97
N PRO A 28 5.00 18.59 30.72
CA PRO A 28 6.02 18.09 31.65
C PRO A 28 7.15 17.29 30.97
N LEU A 29 7.15 17.21 29.64
CA LEU A 29 8.01 16.32 28.86
C LEU A 29 9.38 17.00 28.69
N THR A 30 10.44 16.42 29.24
CA THR A 30 11.79 16.99 29.14
C THR A 30 12.57 16.45 27.94
N ALA A 31 13.58 17.19 27.49
CA ALA A 31 14.47 16.77 26.40
C ALA A 31 15.17 15.43 26.70
N GLU A 32 15.47 15.14 27.97
CA GLU A 32 16.09 13.88 28.39
C GLU A 32 15.14 12.68 28.28
N MET A 33 13.83 12.90 28.49
CA MET A 33 12.82 11.85 28.39
C MET A 33 12.44 11.54 26.93
N ALA A 34 12.67 12.48 26.01
CA ALA A 34 12.21 12.40 24.63
C ALA A 34 12.71 11.17 23.86
N PRO A 35 13.99 10.75 23.92
CA PRO A 35 14.46 9.55 23.21
C PRO A 35 13.79 8.27 23.72
N THR A 36 13.64 8.14 25.04
CA THR A 36 13.02 6.96 25.68
C THR A 36 11.54 6.86 25.31
N ILE A 37 10.80 7.98 25.38
CA ILE A 37 9.39 8.03 25.02
C ILE A 37 9.20 7.78 23.52
N THR A 38 10.04 8.40 22.67
CA THR A 38 9.99 8.18 21.22
C THR A 38 10.15 6.70 20.89
N ARG A 39 11.14 6.04 21.50
CA ARG A 39 11.37 4.60 21.29
C ARG A 39 10.17 3.76 21.72
N ALA A 40 9.63 4.00 22.91
CA ALA A 40 8.46 3.27 23.40
C ALA A 40 7.24 3.45 22.47
N ILE A 41 6.96 4.68 22.02
CA ILE A 41 5.88 4.95 21.07
C ILE A 41 6.12 4.24 19.74
N VAL A 42 7.35 4.30 19.21
CA VAL A 42 7.72 3.63 17.95
C VAL A 42 7.54 2.11 18.05
N GLU A 43 7.95 1.50 19.17
CA GLU A 43 7.78 0.07 19.44
C GLU A 43 6.29 -0.32 19.44
N GLU A 44 5.44 0.45 20.14
CA GLU A 44 3.98 0.22 20.17
C GLU A 44 3.33 0.39 18.78
N ILE A 45 3.68 1.46 18.06
CA ILE A 45 3.19 1.72 16.69
C ILE A 45 3.61 0.60 15.73
N ALA A 46 4.82 0.07 15.88
CA ALA A 46 5.32 -1.02 15.06
C ALA A 46 4.68 -2.37 15.38
N ALA A 47 4.24 -2.56 16.62
CA ALA A 47 3.50 -3.74 17.04
C ALA A 47 2.04 -3.72 16.56
N ASP A 48 1.44 -2.53 16.38
CA ASP A 48 0.05 -2.38 15.96
C ASP A 48 -0.19 -2.87 14.50
N PRO A 49 -0.97 -3.95 14.30
CA PRO A 49 -1.32 -4.44 12.97
C PRO A 49 -2.03 -3.39 12.10
N ALA A 50 -2.88 -2.54 12.68
CA ALA A 50 -3.65 -1.55 11.94
C ALA A 50 -2.73 -0.54 11.24
N VAL A 51 -1.65 -0.10 11.92
CA VAL A 51 -0.65 0.80 11.35
C VAL A 51 0.11 0.11 10.20
N ARG A 52 0.47 -1.17 10.38
CA ARG A 52 1.19 -1.93 9.34
C ARG A 52 0.35 -2.09 8.08
N HIS A 53 -0.95 -2.33 8.22
CA HIS A 53 -1.89 -2.39 7.09
C HIS A 53 -2.04 -1.02 6.42
N ALA A 54 -2.23 0.05 7.18
CA ALA A 54 -2.43 1.40 6.66
C ALA A 54 -1.19 1.94 5.92
N THR A 55 0.01 1.57 6.39
CA THR A 55 1.28 1.97 5.77
C THR A 55 1.76 0.99 4.68
N ASN A 56 0.99 -0.06 4.40
CA ASN A 56 1.34 -1.14 3.46
C ASN A 56 2.71 -1.79 3.78
N ALA A 57 3.06 -1.88 5.07
CA ALA A 57 4.34 -2.44 5.53
C ALA A 57 4.33 -3.98 5.64
N GLU A 58 3.23 -4.62 5.24
CA GLU A 58 3.09 -6.08 5.23
C GLU A 58 3.76 -6.74 4.01
N PRO A 59 4.24 -7.99 4.13
CA PRO A 59 4.71 -8.75 2.98
C PRO A 59 3.60 -8.89 1.93
N TRP A 60 3.98 -8.82 0.64
CA TRP A 60 3.00 -8.80 -0.47
C TRP A 60 2.04 -10.00 -0.46
N TYR A 61 2.49 -11.16 0.01
CA TYR A 61 1.71 -12.40 0.07
C TYR A 61 0.66 -12.41 1.19
N ALA A 62 0.77 -11.53 2.19
CA ALA A 62 -0.22 -11.37 3.26
C ALA A 62 -1.23 -10.24 2.96
N SER A 63 -1.00 -9.46 1.90
CA SER A 63 -1.80 -8.30 1.54
C SER A 63 -3.08 -8.69 0.82
N ARG A 64 -4.23 -8.42 1.45
CA ARG A 64 -5.56 -8.64 0.85
C ARG A 64 -5.77 -7.84 -0.44
N VAL A 65 -5.18 -6.64 -0.52
CA VAL A 65 -5.27 -5.77 -1.69
C VAL A 65 -4.48 -6.36 -2.86
N THR A 66 -3.29 -6.91 -2.56
CA THR A 66 -2.46 -7.59 -3.56
C THR A 66 -3.19 -8.78 -4.15
N TRP A 67 -3.76 -9.64 -3.30
CA TRP A 67 -4.53 -10.80 -3.75
C TRP A 67 -5.79 -10.42 -4.51
N GLY A 68 -6.54 -9.40 -4.07
CA GLY A 68 -7.69 -8.89 -4.81
C GLY A 68 -7.32 -8.44 -6.23
N ALA A 69 -6.19 -7.74 -6.37
CA ALA A 69 -5.69 -7.32 -7.69
C ALA A 69 -5.24 -8.51 -8.55
N ILE A 70 -4.51 -9.47 -7.99
CA ILE A 70 -4.09 -10.69 -8.71
C ILE A 70 -5.31 -11.49 -9.18
N ILE A 71 -6.31 -11.69 -8.31
CA ILE A 71 -7.53 -12.43 -8.65
C ILE A 71 -8.31 -11.69 -9.73
N ALA A 72 -8.49 -10.37 -9.61
CA ALA A 72 -9.15 -9.56 -10.63
C ALA A 72 -8.45 -9.67 -11.99
N ALA A 73 -7.11 -9.63 -12.01
CA ALA A 73 -6.32 -9.83 -13.22
C ALA A 73 -6.45 -11.24 -13.82
N ALA A 74 -6.51 -12.28 -12.97
CA ALA A 74 -6.53 -13.68 -13.41
C ALA A 74 -7.93 -14.17 -13.83
N ALA A 75 -9.00 -13.64 -13.21
CA ALA A 75 -10.38 -14.04 -13.47
C ALA A 75 -10.79 -14.06 -14.96
N PRO A 76 -10.51 -13.02 -15.77
CA PRO A 76 -10.89 -13.05 -17.18
C PRO A 76 -10.08 -14.08 -18.00
N ILE A 77 -8.82 -14.36 -17.65
CA ILE A 77 -8.00 -15.38 -18.33
C ILE A 77 -8.57 -16.78 -18.09
N VAL A 78 -9.05 -17.06 -16.87
CA VAL A 78 -9.71 -18.32 -16.53
C VAL A 78 -11.01 -18.50 -17.33
N GLY A 79 -11.78 -17.42 -17.50
CA GLY A 79 -12.98 -17.43 -18.35
C GLY A 79 -12.69 -17.82 -19.81
N LEU A 80 -11.62 -17.24 -20.39
CA LEU A 80 -11.20 -17.52 -21.77
C LEU A 80 -10.74 -18.96 -21.99
N ILE A 81 -10.07 -19.58 -21.01
CA ILE A 81 -9.55 -20.96 -21.14
C ILE A 81 -10.65 -22.00 -20.94
N LEU A 82 -11.64 -21.72 -20.08
CA LEU A 82 -12.69 -22.67 -19.72
C LEU A 82 -13.90 -22.65 -20.66
N GLY A 83 -13.99 -21.70 -21.59
CA GLY A 83 -14.98 -21.78 -22.67
C GLY A 83 -14.70 -20.83 -23.83
N HIS A 84 -14.27 -21.34 -24.99
CA HIS A 84 -15.07 -21.40 -26.24
C HIS A 84 -14.22 -21.73 -27.50
N SER A 85 -14.89 -22.33 -28.50
CA SER A 85 -14.51 -22.49 -29.92
C SER A 85 -15.17 -21.40 -30.79
N LEU A 86 -14.53 -21.00 -31.89
CA LEU A 86 -14.71 -19.71 -32.58
C LEU A 86 -15.86 -19.62 -33.63
N THR A 87 -16.80 -18.67 -33.49
CA THR A 87 -17.82 -18.22 -34.49
C THR A 87 -18.23 -16.73 -34.29
N ALA A 88 -19.44 -16.24 -34.60
CA ALA A 88 -19.83 -14.83 -34.38
C ALA A 88 -19.70 -14.35 -32.92
N GLU A 89 -19.63 -15.29 -31.96
CA GLU A 89 -19.12 -15.08 -30.60
C GLU A 89 -17.72 -14.42 -30.53
N ASP A 90 -16.87 -14.53 -31.56
CA ASP A 90 -15.50 -14.02 -31.58
C ASP A 90 -15.43 -12.49 -31.43
N GLN A 91 -16.46 -11.78 -31.87
CA GLN A 91 -16.58 -10.34 -31.65
C GLN A 91 -16.90 -10.00 -30.19
N ALA A 92 -17.68 -10.84 -29.50
CA ALA A 92 -17.85 -10.73 -28.05
C ALA A 92 -16.55 -11.08 -27.31
N SER A 93 -15.83 -12.10 -27.78
CA SER A 93 -14.50 -12.47 -27.26
C SER A 93 -13.47 -11.34 -27.38
N LEU A 94 -13.49 -10.53 -28.45
CA LEU A 94 -12.62 -9.33 -28.55
C LEU A 94 -12.95 -8.28 -27.48
N GLY A 95 -14.23 -8.10 -27.16
CA GLY A 95 -14.67 -7.26 -26.05
C GLY A 95 -14.20 -7.80 -24.70
N GLU A 96 -14.33 -9.11 -24.48
CA GLU A 96 -13.84 -9.79 -23.27
C GLU A 96 -12.32 -9.70 -23.14
N ILE A 97 -11.57 -9.85 -24.24
CA ILE A 97 -10.11 -9.64 -24.27
C ILE A 97 -9.75 -8.19 -23.92
N ALA A 98 -10.48 -7.21 -24.46
CA ALA A 98 -10.25 -5.81 -24.13
C ALA A 98 -10.53 -5.52 -22.65
N VAL A 99 -11.61 -6.08 -22.09
CA VAL A 99 -11.93 -5.99 -20.66
C VAL A 99 -10.87 -6.70 -19.81
N ALA A 100 -10.40 -7.87 -20.25
CA ALA A 100 -9.34 -8.63 -19.58
C ALA A 100 -8.03 -7.83 -19.53
N LEU A 101 -7.63 -7.24 -20.65
CA LEU A 101 -6.44 -6.40 -20.77
C LEU A 101 -6.56 -5.12 -19.94
N ALA A 102 -7.71 -4.46 -19.96
CA ALA A 102 -7.97 -3.29 -19.12
C ALA A 102 -7.91 -3.64 -17.63
N THR A 103 -8.47 -4.79 -17.24
CA THR A 103 -8.45 -5.29 -15.86
C THR A 103 -7.04 -5.67 -15.42
N LEU A 104 -6.30 -6.39 -16.26
CA LEU A 104 -4.90 -6.75 -16.02
C LEU A 104 -4.02 -5.51 -15.91
N THR A 105 -4.24 -4.52 -16.77
CA THR A 105 -3.52 -3.24 -16.75
C THR A 105 -3.85 -2.45 -15.49
N GLY A 106 -5.13 -2.35 -15.11
CA GLY A 106 -5.58 -1.70 -13.88
C GLY A 106 -5.04 -2.38 -12.62
N ALA A 107 -5.07 -3.71 -12.57
CA ALA A 107 -4.48 -4.50 -11.50
C ALA A 107 -2.96 -4.32 -11.43
N GLY A 108 -2.28 -4.34 -12.58
CA GLY A 108 -0.84 -4.07 -12.68
C GLY A 108 -0.47 -2.68 -12.17
N LEU A 109 -1.24 -1.65 -12.55
CA LEU A 109 -1.09 -0.28 -12.05
C LEU A 109 -1.35 -0.18 -10.55
N ALA A 110 -2.36 -0.88 -10.02
CA ALA A 110 -2.65 -0.92 -8.59
C ALA A 110 -1.52 -1.60 -7.79
N LEU A 111 -1.01 -2.73 -8.28
CA LEU A 111 0.13 -3.43 -7.69
C LEU A 111 1.40 -2.59 -7.76
N TYR A 112 1.66 -1.95 -8.91
CA TYR A 112 2.76 -1.00 -9.07
C TYR A 112 2.63 0.16 -8.08
N GLY A 113 1.42 0.71 -7.93
CA GLY A 113 1.10 1.73 -6.93
C GLY A 113 1.44 1.28 -5.51
N ARG A 114 1.11 0.04 -5.16
CA ARG A 114 1.35 -0.54 -3.83
C ARG A 114 2.82 -0.84 -3.55
N TRP A 115 3.56 -1.35 -4.54
CA TRP A 115 4.94 -1.83 -4.32
C TRP A 115 6.00 -0.79 -4.64
N ARG A 116 5.76 0.06 -5.64
CA ARG A 116 6.79 0.95 -6.22
C ARG A 116 6.46 2.43 -6.06
N ALA A 117 5.20 2.83 -6.23
CA ALA A 117 4.83 4.24 -6.10
C ALA A 117 4.88 4.67 -4.63
N ARG A 118 5.78 5.61 -4.32
CA ARG A 118 6.00 6.14 -2.96
C ARG A 118 5.71 7.64 -2.86
N THR A 119 5.25 8.24 -3.95
CA THR A 119 4.88 9.65 -4.03
C THR A 119 3.36 9.76 -4.06
N PRO A 120 2.72 10.47 -3.12
CA PRO A 120 1.29 10.70 -3.15
C PRO A 120 0.93 11.50 -4.42
N LEU A 121 -0.18 11.14 -5.05
CA LEU A 121 -0.73 11.92 -6.16
C LEU A 121 -1.11 13.30 -5.62
N ARG A 122 -0.35 14.33 -6.01
CA ARG A 122 -0.75 15.72 -5.80
C ARG A 122 -1.86 16.05 -6.80
N LEU A 123 -3.10 15.91 -6.37
CA LEU A 123 -4.22 16.57 -7.04
C LEU A 123 -4.02 18.08 -6.82
N LYS A 124 -3.83 18.82 -7.92
CA LYS A 124 -3.81 20.29 -7.92
C LYS A 124 -5.23 20.82 -7.92
#